data_AF-A0A377ZPW9-F1
#
_entry.id   AF-A0A377ZPW9-F1
#
_cell.length_a   1.000
_cell.length_b   1.000
_cell.length_c   1.000
_cell.angle_alpha   90.00
_cell.angle_beta   90.00
_cell.angle_gamma   90.00
#
_symmetry.space_group_name_H-M   'P 1'
#
loop_
_entity.id
_entity.type
_entity.pdbx_description
1 polymer ?
#
loop_
_entity_poly.entity_id
_entity_poly.type
_entity_poly.pdbx_seq_one_letter_code
_entity_poly.pdbx_strand_id
1 'polypeptide(L)'
;MVIINGPPVSAVQNRVEGCETEFKKHPDIKILSANQNAKGSREGGLEVMTSLLAANPKIDGVFAINDPTAIGADLAAKQAQRSEFFIVGVDGSPDGEEALKRKNSLFVATPAQDPQVMAAKAVEIGYDILQGKTGADRAGTDPGDDDRQNNVSSYKGWTVNKRNPAHNRSADCALRLTNMTARSSDHGTERHYCRRQHAGRSCPPDRAVAGARLAGGNCP
;
A
#
# COMPACT_ATOMS: atom_id res chain seq x y z
N MET A 1 -15.08 -12.58 -21.50
CA MET A 1 -14.48 -11.89 -20.33
C MET A 1 -15.51 -11.02 -19.63
N VAL A 2 -15.35 -10.78 -18.34
CA VAL A 2 -16.18 -9.86 -17.56
C VAL A 2 -15.31 -8.81 -16.87
N ILE A 3 -15.83 -7.59 -16.73
CA ILE A 3 -15.22 -6.50 -15.97
C ILE A 3 -16.12 -6.20 -14.76
N ILE A 4 -15.56 -6.32 -13.56
CA ILE A 4 -16.20 -5.95 -12.30
C ILE A 4 -15.80 -4.51 -11.97
N ASN A 5 -16.75 -3.60 -12.18
CA ASN A 5 -16.57 -2.16 -12.07
C ASN A 5 -16.70 -1.69 -10.60
N GLY A 6 -16.58 -0.39 -10.36
CA GLY A 6 -16.62 0.24 -9.05
C GLY A 6 -17.33 1.60 -9.06
N PRO A 7 -17.15 2.40 -8.00
CA PRO A 7 -17.70 3.75 -7.92
C PRO A 7 -17.25 4.63 -9.09
N PRO A 8 -18.09 5.58 -9.55
CA PRO A 8 -17.81 6.39 -10.74
C PRO A 8 -16.81 7.52 -10.46
N VAL A 9 -15.57 7.16 -10.14
CA VAL A 9 -14.44 8.07 -9.96
C VAL A 9 -13.47 7.93 -11.13
N SER A 10 -12.73 8.99 -11.45
CA SER A 10 -11.85 9.04 -12.63
C SER A 10 -10.87 7.87 -12.70
N ALA A 11 -10.26 7.48 -11.58
CA ALA A 11 -9.36 6.33 -11.54
C ALA A 11 -10.03 5.03 -11.98
N VAL A 12 -11.27 4.78 -11.55
CA VAL A 12 -12.05 3.58 -11.91
C VAL A 12 -12.45 3.64 -13.39
N GLN A 13 -12.94 4.80 -13.84
CA GLN A 13 -13.32 5.01 -15.23
C GLN A 13 -12.13 4.77 -16.18
N ASN A 14 -10.96 5.33 -15.86
CA ASN A 14 -9.74 5.15 -16.65
C ASN A 14 -9.27 3.69 -16.69
N ARG A 15 -9.35 2.96 -15.56
CA ARG A 15 -9.02 1.52 -15.50
C ARG A 15 -9.93 0.71 -16.42
N VAL A 16 -11.24 0.97 -16.38
CA VAL A 16 -12.23 0.27 -17.22
C VAL A 16 -12.07 0.62 -18.69
N GLU A 17 -11.95 1.91 -19.03
CA GLU A 17 -11.76 2.38 -20.41
C GLU A 17 -10.46 1.83 -21.02
N GLY A 18 -9.36 1.80 -20.26
CA GLY A 18 -8.11 1.20 -20.69
C GLY A 18 -8.26 -0.29 -21.00
N CYS A 19 -8.95 -1.02 -20.12
CA CYS A 19 -9.23 -2.46 -20.31
C CYS A 19 -10.10 -2.70 -21.55
N GLU A 20 -11.20 -1.95 -21.72
CA GLU A 20 -12.08 -2.07 -22.88
C GLU A 20 -11.37 -1.69 -24.19
N THR A 21 -10.53 -0.65 -24.17
CA THR A 21 -9.76 -0.22 -25.33
C THR A 21 -8.78 -1.29 -25.78
N GLU A 22 -8.14 -1.99 -24.84
CA GLU A 22 -7.26 -3.10 -25.18
C GLU A 22 -8.05 -4.29 -25.73
N PHE A 23 -9.14 -4.70 -25.06
CA PHE A 23 -9.98 -5.81 -25.51
C PHE A 23 -10.56 -5.60 -26.92
N LYS A 24 -10.89 -4.36 -27.30
CA LYS A 24 -11.36 -4.04 -28.66
C LYS A 24 -10.33 -4.35 -29.76
N LYS A 25 -9.04 -4.45 -29.44
CA LYS A 25 -7.98 -4.81 -30.40
C LYS A 25 -7.93 -6.32 -30.65
N HIS A 26 -8.58 -7.13 -29.81
CA HIS A 26 -8.57 -8.60 -29.86
C HIS A 26 -9.99 -9.10 -30.19
N PRO A 27 -10.30 -9.37 -31.48
CA PRO A 27 -11.67 -9.65 -31.93
C PRO A 27 -12.25 -10.98 -31.39
N ASP A 28 -11.41 -11.85 -30.85
CA ASP A 28 -11.76 -13.08 -30.17
C ASP A 28 -12.24 -12.86 -28.72
N ILE A 29 -11.95 -11.68 -28.14
CA ILE A 29 -12.39 -11.32 -26.79
C ILE A 29 -13.78 -10.68 -26.85
N LYS A 30 -14.76 -11.38 -26.27
CA LYS A 30 -16.10 -10.82 -26.02
C LYS A 30 -16.26 -10.35 -24.58
N ILE A 31 -16.64 -9.08 -24.41
CA ILE A 31 -17.01 -8.51 -23.11
C ILE A 31 -18.47 -8.89 -22.82
N LEU A 32 -18.69 -9.63 -21.74
CA LEU A 32 -20.02 -10.09 -21.32
C LEU A 32 -20.69 -9.10 -20.35
N SER A 33 -19.90 -8.37 -19.57
CA SER A 33 -20.36 -7.34 -18.63
C SER A 33 -19.22 -6.38 -18.28
N ALA A 34 -19.52 -5.10 -18.07
CA ALA A 34 -18.55 -4.08 -17.67
C ALA A 34 -19.09 -2.96 -16.75
N ASN A 35 -20.35 -3.04 -16.34
CA ASN A 35 -21.05 -1.96 -15.65
C ASN A 35 -21.50 -2.31 -14.22
N GLN A 36 -21.12 -3.49 -13.71
CA GLN A 36 -21.54 -3.94 -12.39
C GLN A 36 -20.64 -3.32 -11.32
N ASN A 37 -21.19 -2.46 -10.48
CA ASN A 37 -20.45 -1.72 -9.47
C ASN A 37 -20.29 -2.53 -8.17
N ALA A 38 -19.06 -3.01 -7.92
CA ALA A 38 -18.67 -3.76 -6.73
C ALA A 38 -18.20 -2.87 -5.56
N LYS A 39 -18.41 -1.55 -5.63
CA LYS A 39 -18.08 -0.57 -4.58
C LYS A 39 -16.58 -0.54 -4.20
N GLY A 40 -15.72 -1.20 -4.99
CA GLY A 40 -14.29 -1.34 -4.70
C GLY A 40 -13.99 -2.18 -3.46
N SER A 41 -14.93 -3.02 -3.01
CA SER A 41 -14.78 -3.83 -1.79
C SER A 41 -14.77 -5.33 -2.08
N ARG A 42 -14.36 -6.13 -1.07
CA ARG A 42 -14.40 -7.59 -1.14
C ARG A 42 -15.83 -8.11 -1.19
N GLU A 43 -16.71 -7.53 -0.39
CA GLU A 43 -18.13 -7.90 -0.31
C GLU A 43 -18.84 -7.60 -1.62
N GLY A 44 -18.61 -6.43 -2.20
CA GLY A 44 -19.20 -6.09 -3.50
C GLY A 44 -18.62 -6.94 -4.64
N GLY A 45 -17.33 -7.28 -4.59
CA GLY A 45 -16.72 -8.22 -5.55
C GLY A 45 -17.34 -9.62 -5.49
N LEU A 46 -17.59 -10.11 -4.27
CA LEU A 46 -18.28 -11.38 -4.02
C LEU A 46 -19.72 -11.36 -4.57
N GLU A 47 -20.49 -10.32 -4.24
CA GLU A 47 -21.89 -10.15 -4.66
C GLU A 47 -22.02 -10.10 -6.19
N VAL A 48 -21.23 -9.23 -6.83
CA VAL A 48 -21.26 -9.03 -8.28
C VAL A 48 -20.79 -10.29 -9.01
N MET A 49 -19.69 -10.90 -8.57
CA MET A 49 -19.18 -12.10 -9.25
C MET A 49 -20.14 -13.28 -9.11
N THR A 50 -20.81 -13.43 -7.97
CA THR A 50 -21.85 -14.47 -7.79
C THR A 50 -22.98 -14.30 -8.82
N SER A 51 -23.43 -13.06 -9.02
CA SER A 51 -24.46 -12.74 -10.01
C SER A 51 -23.97 -12.98 -11.45
N LEU A 52 -22.72 -12.61 -11.76
CA LEU A 52 -22.12 -12.82 -13.07
C LEU A 52 -21.94 -14.30 -13.41
N LEU A 53 -21.53 -15.12 -12.44
CA LEU A 53 -21.39 -16.57 -12.59
C LEU A 53 -22.74 -17.24 -12.88
N ALA A 54 -23.81 -16.79 -12.22
CA ALA A 54 -25.16 -17.28 -12.47
C ALA A 54 -25.66 -16.90 -13.87
N ALA A 55 -25.38 -15.67 -14.31
CA ALA A 55 -25.83 -15.17 -15.61
C ALA A 55 -25.01 -15.69 -16.80
N ASN A 56 -23.74 -16.08 -16.59
CA ASN A 56 -22.81 -16.44 -17.65
C ASN A 56 -22.19 -17.83 -17.39
N PRO A 57 -22.72 -18.89 -18.03
CA PRO A 57 -22.19 -20.24 -17.88
C PRO A 57 -20.73 -20.37 -18.31
N LYS A 58 -20.24 -19.50 -19.20
CA LYS A 58 -18.86 -19.48 -19.69
C LYS A 58 -18.23 -18.10 -19.44
N ILE A 59 -17.17 -18.09 -18.65
CA ILE A 59 -16.30 -16.94 -18.42
C ILE A 59 -14.88 -17.47 -18.57
N ASP A 60 -14.05 -16.82 -19.40
CA ASP A 60 -12.65 -17.19 -19.60
C ASP A 60 -11.68 -16.31 -18.77
N GLY A 61 -12.18 -15.17 -18.26
CA GLY A 61 -11.45 -14.33 -17.32
C GLY A 61 -12.21 -13.10 -16.85
N VAL A 62 -11.69 -12.54 -15.76
CA VAL A 62 -12.28 -11.46 -14.97
C VAL A 62 -11.25 -10.36 -14.80
N PHE A 63 -11.62 -9.13 -15.14
CA PHE A 63 -10.89 -7.94 -14.71
C PHE A 63 -11.67 -7.27 -13.58
N ALA A 64 -11.03 -7.09 -12.43
CA ALA A 64 -11.59 -6.38 -11.29
C ALA A 64 -10.84 -5.04 -11.13
N ILE A 65 -11.58 -3.97 -10.87
CA ILE A 65 -11.00 -2.63 -10.83
C ILE A 65 -9.99 -2.43 -9.70
N ASN A 66 -9.94 -3.29 -8.68
CA ASN A 66 -8.91 -3.28 -7.64
C ASN A 66 -8.72 -4.66 -6.98
N ASP A 67 -7.69 -4.81 -6.14
CA ASP A 67 -7.37 -6.04 -5.42
C ASP A 67 -8.48 -6.52 -4.47
N PRO A 68 -9.09 -5.67 -3.61
CA PRO A 68 -10.24 -6.09 -2.79
C PRO A 68 -11.37 -6.73 -3.61
N THR A 69 -11.76 -6.10 -4.71
CA THR A 69 -12.80 -6.64 -5.60
C THR A 69 -12.36 -7.94 -6.27
N ALA A 70 -11.09 -8.06 -6.69
CA ALA A 70 -10.53 -9.30 -7.23
C ALA A 70 -10.56 -10.45 -6.22
N ILE A 71 -10.21 -10.17 -4.96
CA ILE A 71 -10.23 -11.15 -3.85
C ILE A 71 -11.67 -11.61 -3.57
N GLY A 72 -12.64 -10.69 -3.59
CA GLY A 72 -14.06 -11.02 -3.47
C GLY A 72 -14.56 -11.93 -4.61
N ALA A 73 -14.14 -11.62 -5.84
CA ALA A 73 -14.48 -12.43 -7.01
C ALA A 73 -13.86 -13.84 -6.96
N ASP A 74 -12.61 -13.97 -6.51
CA ASP A 74 -11.95 -15.26 -6.27
C ASP A 74 -12.71 -16.10 -5.23
N LEU A 75 -13.22 -15.47 -4.16
CA LEU A 75 -14.06 -16.15 -3.18
C LEU A 75 -15.39 -16.63 -3.79
N ALA A 76 -16.06 -15.82 -4.61
CA ALA A 76 -17.29 -16.20 -5.30
C ALA A 76 -17.07 -17.41 -6.21
N ALA A 77 -15.98 -17.41 -6.98
CA ALA A 77 -15.62 -18.51 -7.87
C ALA A 77 -15.40 -19.81 -7.09
N LYS A 78 -14.70 -19.73 -5.95
CA LYS A 78 -14.47 -20.88 -5.06
C LYS A 78 -15.78 -21.43 -4.49
N GLN A 79 -16.69 -20.56 -4.04
CA GLN A 79 -18.01 -20.97 -3.53
C GLN A 79 -18.86 -21.64 -4.62
N ALA A 80 -18.75 -21.16 -5.86
CA ALA A 80 -19.39 -21.76 -7.04
C ALA A 80 -18.65 -22.98 -7.60
N GLN A 81 -17.50 -23.38 -7.01
CA GLN A 81 -16.63 -24.46 -7.48
C GLN A 81 -16.17 -24.28 -8.95
N ARG A 82 -15.96 -23.03 -9.36
CA ARG A 82 -15.48 -22.65 -10.69
C ARG A 82 -13.99 -22.35 -10.63
N SER A 83 -13.25 -22.79 -11.65
CA SER A 83 -11.78 -22.68 -11.67
C SER A 83 -11.17 -22.55 -13.07
N GLU A 84 -12.01 -22.45 -14.10
CA GLU A 84 -11.63 -22.46 -15.51
C GLU A 84 -11.21 -21.09 -16.07
N PHE A 85 -11.15 -20.06 -15.22
CA PHE A 85 -10.78 -18.70 -15.60
C PHE A 85 -9.79 -18.08 -14.63
N PHE A 86 -9.19 -16.97 -15.06
CA PHE A 86 -8.28 -16.18 -14.24
C PHE A 86 -8.89 -14.82 -13.88
N ILE A 87 -8.38 -14.22 -12.82
CA ILE A 87 -8.79 -12.93 -12.28
C ILE A 87 -7.57 -12.02 -12.22
N VAL A 88 -7.72 -10.80 -12.74
CA VAL A 88 -6.72 -9.73 -12.65
C VAL A 88 -7.33 -8.58 -11.86
N GLY A 89 -6.55 -8.03 -10.93
CA GLY A 89 -6.90 -6.90 -10.09
C GLY A 89 -6.07 -5.68 -10.47
N VAL A 90 -5.99 -4.71 -9.57
CA VAL A 90 -5.14 -3.52 -9.64
C VAL A 90 -4.86 -3.11 -8.20
N ASP A 91 -3.63 -2.72 -7.87
CA ASP A 91 -3.17 -1.98 -6.67
C ASP A 91 -1.81 -2.54 -6.19
N GLY A 92 -1.53 -3.83 -6.38
CA GLY A 92 -0.34 -4.50 -5.81
C GLY A 92 -0.31 -4.43 -4.29
N SER A 93 -1.49 -4.48 -3.67
CA SER A 93 -1.69 -4.31 -2.23
C SER A 93 -1.11 -5.48 -1.42
N PRO A 94 -0.83 -5.31 -0.11
CA PRO A 94 -0.38 -6.41 0.73
C PRO A 94 -1.32 -7.61 0.71
N ASP A 95 -2.63 -7.35 0.73
CA ASP A 95 -3.66 -8.38 0.58
C ASP A 95 -3.63 -9.04 -0.81
N GLY A 96 -3.36 -8.25 -1.85
CA GLY A 96 -3.17 -8.73 -3.21
C GLY A 96 -1.96 -9.65 -3.33
N GLU A 97 -0.82 -9.28 -2.74
CA GLU A 97 0.38 -10.12 -2.67
C GLU A 97 0.11 -11.45 -1.98
N GLU A 98 -0.55 -11.41 -0.81
CA GLU A 98 -0.96 -12.62 -0.10
C GLU A 98 -1.88 -13.48 -0.96
N ALA A 99 -2.82 -12.84 -1.66
CA ALA A 99 -3.75 -13.52 -2.52
C ALA A 99 -3.07 -14.21 -3.71
N LEU A 100 -2.07 -13.57 -4.34
CA LEU A 100 -1.24 -14.13 -5.41
C LEU A 100 -0.43 -15.35 -4.95
N LYS A 101 0.08 -15.34 -3.70
CA LYS A 101 0.88 -16.44 -3.14
C LYS A 101 0.06 -17.72 -2.88
N ARG A 102 -1.28 -17.65 -2.88
CA ARG A 102 -2.15 -18.82 -2.67
C ARG A 102 -2.21 -19.68 -3.93
N LYS A 103 -1.82 -20.96 -3.81
CA LYS A 103 -1.76 -21.93 -4.92
C LYS A 103 -3.09 -22.18 -5.64
N ASN A 104 -4.21 -22.07 -4.93
CA ASN A 104 -5.56 -22.33 -5.47
C ASN A 104 -6.34 -21.02 -5.68
N SER A 105 -5.64 -19.92 -5.96
CA SER A 105 -6.25 -18.61 -6.26
C SER A 105 -6.42 -18.48 -7.76
N LEU A 106 -7.60 -18.02 -8.20
CA LEU A 106 -7.79 -17.61 -9.60
C LEU A 106 -7.24 -16.21 -9.86
N PHE A 107 -6.91 -15.48 -8.80
CA PHE A 107 -6.23 -14.19 -8.91
C PHE A 107 -4.74 -14.38 -9.24
N VAL A 108 -4.36 -13.96 -10.45
CA VAL A 108 -3.05 -14.27 -11.06
C VAL A 108 -2.15 -13.07 -11.28
N ALA A 109 -2.70 -11.85 -11.30
CA ALA A 109 -1.91 -10.64 -11.51
C ALA A 109 -2.60 -9.39 -10.93
N THR A 110 -1.77 -8.42 -10.52
CA THR A 110 -2.20 -7.05 -10.19
C THR A 110 -1.06 -6.07 -10.52
N PRO A 111 -1.28 -5.07 -11.39
CA PRO A 111 -0.30 -4.00 -11.56
C PRO A 111 -0.21 -3.20 -10.27
N ALA A 112 1.03 -3.02 -9.80
CA ALA A 112 1.29 -2.35 -8.53
C ALA A 112 1.12 -0.83 -8.63
N GLN A 113 0.57 -0.25 -7.57
CA GLN A 113 0.62 1.19 -7.31
C GLN A 113 1.22 1.39 -5.92
N ASP A 114 2.18 2.30 -5.75
CA ASP A 114 2.72 2.60 -4.42
C ASP A 114 2.13 3.92 -3.88
N PRO A 115 1.18 3.87 -2.93
CA PRO A 115 0.55 5.08 -2.40
C PRO A 115 1.52 6.05 -1.74
N GLN A 116 2.61 5.60 -1.12
CA GLN A 116 3.57 6.49 -0.48
C GLN A 116 4.46 7.18 -1.51
N VAL A 117 4.90 6.46 -2.54
CA VAL A 117 5.66 7.06 -3.65
C VAL A 117 4.81 8.09 -4.37
N MET A 118 3.55 7.76 -4.66
CA MET A 118 2.60 8.71 -5.26
C MET A 118 2.39 9.94 -4.37
N ALA A 119 2.20 9.77 -3.06
CA ALA A 119 2.03 10.88 -2.13
C ALA A 119 3.30 11.75 -2.02
N ALA A 120 4.49 11.14 -1.95
CA ALA A 120 5.76 11.85 -1.91
C ALA A 120 5.98 12.68 -3.19
N LYS A 121 5.73 12.09 -4.37
CA LYS A 121 5.77 12.79 -5.66
C LYS A 121 4.78 13.94 -5.71
N ALA A 122 3.56 13.77 -5.17
CA ALA A 122 2.57 14.85 -5.13
C ALA A 122 3.04 16.04 -4.29
N VAL A 123 3.67 15.80 -3.13
CA VAL A 123 4.26 16.85 -2.29
C VAL A 123 5.45 17.52 -2.98
N GLU A 124 6.31 16.74 -3.64
CA GLU A 124 7.44 17.25 -4.41
C GLU A 124 6.99 18.18 -5.54
N ILE A 125 5.99 17.75 -6.33
CA ILE A 125 5.39 18.57 -7.39
C ILE A 125 4.78 19.85 -6.81
N GLY A 126 4.06 19.75 -5.69
CA GLY A 126 3.50 20.91 -5.00
C GLY A 126 4.57 21.91 -4.56
N TYR A 127 5.68 21.42 -3.99
CA TYR A 127 6.81 22.26 -3.59
C TYR A 127 7.48 22.92 -4.80
N ASP A 128 7.69 22.17 -5.88
CA ASP A 128 8.27 22.69 -7.13
C ASP A 128 7.43 23.82 -7.74
N ILE A 129 6.10 23.69 -7.72
CA ILE A 129 5.16 24.74 -8.15
C ILE A 129 5.32 25.99 -7.27
N LEU A 130 5.44 25.84 -5.95
CA LEU A 130 5.69 26.97 -5.04
C LEU A 130 7.04 27.66 -5.30
N GLN A 131 8.02 26.93 -5.82
CA GLN A 131 9.32 27.48 -6.24
C GLN A 131 9.30 28.08 -7.66
N GLY A 132 8.12 28.21 -8.28
CA GLY A 132 7.97 28.79 -9.62
C GLY A 132 8.38 27.87 -10.76
N LYS A 133 8.60 26.57 -10.51
CA LYS A 133 8.85 25.59 -11.56
C LYS A 133 7.51 25.16 -12.17
N THR A 134 7.39 25.21 -13.50
CA THR A 134 6.21 24.70 -14.20
C THR A 134 6.19 23.16 -14.16
N GLY A 135 5.16 22.61 -13.52
CA GLY A 135 5.04 21.18 -13.20
C GLY A 135 4.18 20.36 -14.16
N ALA A 136 3.92 20.84 -15.37
CA ALA A 136 2.94 20.23 -16.29
C ALA A 136 3.34 18.83 -16.80
N ASP A 137 4.64 18.55 -16.94
CA ASP A 137 5.11 17.32 -17.60
C ASP A 137 5.57 16.20 -16.64
N ARG A 138 5.36 16.34 -15.33
CA ARG A 138 5.91 15.42 -14.32
C ARG A 138 4.89 14.50 -13.65
N ALA A 139 3.64 14.49 -14.12
CA ALA A 139 2.68 13.45 -13.77
C ALA A 139 3.04 12.13 -14.48
N GLY A 140 4.25 11.63 -14.24
CA GLY A 140 4.64 10.30 -14.68
C GLY A 140 3.75 9.31 -13.97
N THR A 141 3.00 8.53 -14.76
CA THR A 141 2.46 7.24 -14.34
C THR A 141 3.57 6.53 -13.57
N ASP A 142 3.30 6.14 -12.32
CA ASP A 142 4.21 5.23 -11.64
C ASP A 142 4.36 4.03 -12.58
N PRO A 143 5.59 3.68 -13.01
CA PRO A 143 5.79 2.47 -13.77
C PRO A 143 5.49 1.34 -12.80
N GLY A 144 4.22 0.93 -12.73
CA GLY A 144 3.77 -0.14 -11.87
C GLY A 144 4.54 -1.38 -12.30
N ASP A 145 5.32 -1.93 -11.37
CA ASP A 145 5.82 -3.28 -11.54
C ASP A 145 4.59 -4.18 -11.77
N ASP A 146 4.62 -4.95 -12.85
CA ASP A 146 3.52 -5.79 -13.28
C ASP A 146 3.57 -7.07 -12.44
N ASP A 147 2.96 -7.05 -11.25
CA ASP A 147 3.02 -8.19 -10.34
C ASP A 147 2.16 -9.33 -10.84
N ARG A 148 2.83 -10.42 -11.18
CA ARG A 148 2.22 -11.67 -11.63
C ARG A 148 2.55 -12.76 -10.63
N GLN A 149 1.72 -13.79 -10.57
CA GLN A 149 1.92 -14.93 -9.66
C GLN A 149 3.30 -15.61 -9.83
N ASN A 150 3.90 -15.53 -11.02
CA ASN A 150 5.23 -16.05 -11.31
C ASN A 150 6.38 -15.09 -10.93
N ASN A 151 6.10 -13.83 -10.61
CA ASN A 151 7.09 -12.81 -10.27
C ASN A 151 6.86 -12.14 -8.91
N VAL A 152 5.82 -12.55 -8.17
CA VAL A 152 5.46 -11.98 -6.85
C VAL A 152 6.59 -12.06 -5.82
N SER A 153 7.55 -12.96 -6.00
CA SER A 153 8.73 -13.08 -5.12
C SER A 153 9.78 -11.99 -5.33
N SER A 154 9.78 -11.32 -6.49
CA SER A 154 10.69 -10.19 -6.79
C SER A 154 10.05 -8.83 -6.52
N TYR A 155 8.72 -8.79 -6.40
CA TYR A 155 7.98 -7.60 -6.00
C TYR A 155 8.44 -7.14 -4.61
N LYS A 156 8.69 -5.84 -4.49
CA LYS A 156 9.24 -5.24 -3.27
C LYS A 156 8.17 -4.86 -2.25
N GLY A 157 6.89 -4.99 -2.63
CA GLY A 157 5.75 -4.54 -1.85
C GLY A 157 5.64 -3.02 -1.80
N TRP A 158 4.48 -2.53 -1.34
CA TRP A 158 4.32 -1.12 -1.00
C TRP A 158 5.40 -0.69 -0.01
N THR A 159 5.93 0.51 -0.20
CA THR A 159 7.01 1.06 0.66
C THR A 159 6.63 1.14 2.15
N VAL A 160 5.34 1.08 2.52
CA VAL A 160 4.88 0.97 3.93
C VAL A 160 5.40 -0.29 4.64
N ASN A 161 5.60 -1.39 3.90
CA ASN A 161 6.03 -2.67 4.47
C ASN A 161 7.54 -2.72 4.75
N LYS A 162 8.29 -1.75 4.23
CA LYS A 162 9.66 -1.50 4.66
C LYS A 162 9.59 -0.45 5.76
N ARG A 163 9.56 -0.90 7.02
CA ARG A 163 10.04 -0.09 8.14
C ARG A 163 11.52 0.21 7.87
N ASN A 164 11.77 1.24 7.06
CA ASN A 164 13.06 1.84 6.93
C ASN A 164 13.24 2.70 8.20
N PRO A 165 14.14 2.35 9.13
CA PRO A 165 14.38 3.19 10.31
C PRO A 165 14.84 4.62 9.93
N ALA A 166 15.19 4.88 8.67
CA ALA A 166 15.55 6.20 8.17
C ALA A 166 14.35 7.08 7.73
N HIS A 167 13.11 6.57 7.72
CA HIS A 167 11.91 7.32 7.29
C HIS A 167 11.08 7.90 8.44
N ASN A 168 11.47 7.68 9.71
CA ASN A 168 10.85 8.38 10.84
C ASN A 168 11.51 9.76 11.12
N ARG A 169 12.05 10.42 10.08
CA ARG A 169 12.71 11.72 10.22
C ARG A 169 11.76 12.92 10.25
N SER A 170 10.46 12.69 10.06
CA SER A 170 9.43 13.70 10.32
C SER A 170 9.14 13.84 11.82
N ALA A 171 9.25 12.76 12.61
CA ALA A 171 9.20 12.83 14.07
C ALA A 171 10.48 13.44 14.67
N ASP A 172 11.62 13.24 14.00
CA ASP A 172 12.93 13.76 14.43
C ASP A 172 13.11 15.27 14.14
N CYS A 173 12.37 15.81 13.16
CA CYS A 173 12.29 17.25 12.92
C CYS A 173 11.38 17.94 13.96
N ALA A 174 10.30 17.29 14.36
CA ALA A 174 9.43 17.77 15.44
C ALA A 174 10.16 17.79 16.80
N LEU A 175 10.97 16.77 17.11
CA LEU A 175 11.79 16.74 18.33
C LEU A 175 12.89 17.81 18.35
N ARG A 176 13.44 18.16 17.18
CA ARG A 176 14.47 19.22 17.05
C ARG A 176 13.90 20.63 17.13
N LEU A 177 12.62 20.83 16.86
CA LEU A 177 11.94 22.12 17.07
C LEU A 177 11.52 22.32 18.53
N THR A 178 11.10 21.27 19.23
CA THR A 178 10.81 21.34 20.69
C THR A 178 12.06 21.65 21.52
N ASN A 179 13.23 21.17 21.09
CA ASN A 179 14.52 21.50 21.73
C ASN A 179 15.12 22.85 21.32
N MET A 180 14.52 23.58 20.37
CA MET A 180 14.88 24.98 20.07
C MET A 180 13.96 25.98 20.76
N THR A 181 12.71 25.61 21.07
CA THR A 181 11.80 26.42 21.89
C THR A 181 12.00 26.23 23.40
N ALA A 182 12.63 25.14 23.85
CA ALA A 182 13.06 24.96 25.24
C ALA A 182 14.41 25.66 25.57
N ARG A 183 14.89 26.57 24.72
CA ARG A 183 16.17 27.29 24.90
C ARG A 183 16.06 28.82 24.98
N SER A 184 14.86 29.33 25.27
CA SER A 184 14.63 30.76 25.54
C SER A 184 13.97 31.07 26.88
N SER A 185 13.90 30.11 27.81
CA SER A 185 13.36 30.34 29.15
C SER A 185 14.00 29.40 30.17
N ASP A 186 15.28 29.61 30.47
CA ASP A 186 15.76 29.48 31.85
C ASP A 186 17.13 30.16 32.00
N HIS A 187 17.14 31.32 32.65
CA HIS A 187 18.33 31.87 33.27
C HIS A 187 18.46 31.23 34.65
N GLY A 188 19.43 30.34 34.83
CA GLY A 188 19.82 29.92 36.17
C GLY A 188 20.51 28.57 36.23
N THR A 189 21.81 28.61 36.55
CA THR A 189 22.64 27.52 37.12
C THR A 189 23.14 26.39 36.22
N GLU A 190 24.47 26.42 36.06
CA GLU A 190 25.39 25.39 35.60
C GLU A 190 25.08 23.98 36.16
N ARG A 191 25.22 22.95 35.29
CA ARG A 191 26.34 21.99 35.42
C ARG A 191 26.42 21.03 34.23
N HIS A 192 27.67 20.75 33.90
CA HIS A 192 28.20 19.91 32.83
C HIS A 192 27.52 18.55 32.61
N TYR A 193 27.32 18.16 31.35
CA TYR A 193 27.67 16.80 30.94
C TYR A 193 28.00 16.63 29.44
N CYS A 194 29.26 16.23 29.22
CA CYS A 194 29.96 15.57 28.11
C CYS A 194 29.53 15.68 26.64
N ARG A 195 30.52 16.11 25.84
CA ARG A 195 30.58 16.14 24.37
C ARG A 195 31.68 15.15 23.92
N ARG A 196 31.42 14.36 22.86
CA ARG A 196 32.37 13.60 21.99
C ARG A 196 33.08 12.41 22.67
N GLN A 197 33.56 11.35 22.01
CA GLN A 197 33.61 10.81 20.64
C GLN A 197 34.25 9.41 20.75
N HIS A 198 34.02 8.55 19.75
CA HIS A 198 34.91 7.48 19.26
C HIS A 198 35.44 6.35 20.19
N ALA A 199 35.22 5.12 19.69
CA ALA A 199 36.16 4.00 19.65
C ALA A 199 36.70 3.40 20.97
N GLY A 200 36.18 2.20 21.28
CA GLY A 200 36.94 1.06 21.81
C GLY A 200 37.61 1.22 23.17
N ARG A 201 36.98 0.65 24.21
CA ARG A 201 37.60 -0.29 25.20
C ARG A 201 36.60 -0.59 26.34
N SER A 202 36.52 -1.88 26.64
CA SER A 202 36.00 -2.59 27.83
C SER A 202 35.49 -1.80 29.04
N CYS A 203 34.25 -2.11 29.49
CA CYS A 203 33.81 -1.93 30.88
C CYS A 203 34.46 -2.97 31.81
N PRO A 204 34.94 -2.60 33.00
CA PRO A 204 35.07 -3.52 34.13
C PRO A 204 33.92 -3.35 35.16
N PRO A 205 33.56 -4.39 35.93
CA PRO A 205 32.42 -4.38 36.83
C PRO A 205 32.76 -3.96 38.28
N ASP A 206 31.68 -3.71 39.02
CA ASP A 206 31.52 -3.68 40.48
C ASP A 206 32.16 -2.54 41.30
N ARG A 207 31.27 -1.78 41.97
CA ARG A 207 31.16 -1.87 43.44
C ARG A 207 29.89 -1.18 43.97
N ALA A 208 29.13 -1.96 44.74
CA ALA A 208 27.99 -1.56 45.53
C ALA A 208 28.36 -0.65 46.72
N VAL A 209 27.50 0.31 47.04
CA VAL A 209 27.23 0.85 48.40
C VAL A 209 25.76 1.28 48.39
N ALA A 210 24.83 0.44 48.82
CA ALA A 210 24.29 0.36 50.18
C ALA A 210 23.50 1.62 50.64
N GLY A 211 22.18 1.44 50.81
CA GLY A 211 21.46 1.95 51.98
C GLY A 211 20.50 3.12 51.78
N ALA A 212 19.24 2.84 51.45
CA ALA A 212 18.08 3.38 52.18
C ALA A 212 16.82 2.59 51.80
N ARG A 213 16.10 2.12 52.81
CA ARG A 213 14.94 1.23 52.76
C ARG A 213 13.73 2.01 53.28
N LEU A 214 12.54 1.68 52.75
CA LEU A 214 11.19 2.03 53.23
C LEU A 214 10.75 3.46 52.87
N ALA A 215 9.52 3.77 52.44
CA ALA A 215 8.23 3.09 52.57
C ALA A 215 7.33 3.39 51.34
N GLY A 216 6.25 2.60 51.21
CA GLY A 216 5.41 2.52 50.01
C GLY A 216 4.53 3.72 49.66
N GLY A 217 3.96 3.65 48.46
CA GLY A 217 2.91 4.53 47.97
C GLY A 217 2.67 4.28 46.47
N ASN A 218 1.44 3.90 46.13
CA ASN A 218 0.98 3.57 44.77
C ASN A 218 1.16 4.71 43.76
N CYS A 219 1.33 4.33 42.49
CA CYS A 219 1.23 5.21 41.32
C CYS A 219 -0.16 5.85 41.19
N PRO A 220 -0.24 7.11 40.75
CA PRO A 220 -1.22 7.56 39.77
C PRO A 220 -0.73 7.33 38.33
#